data_AF-A0A1V5CVP2-F1
#
_entry.id   AF-A0A1V5CVP2-F1
#
_cell.length_a   1.000
_cell.length_b   1.000
_cell.length_c   1.000
_cell.angle_alpha   90.00
_cell.angle_beta   90.00
_cell.angle_gamma   90.00
#
_symmetry.space_group_name_H-M   'P 1'
#
loop_
_entity.id
_entity.type
_entity.pdbx_description
1 polymer ?
#
loop_
_entity_poly.entity_id
_entity_poly.type
_entity_poly.pdbx_seq_one_letter_code
_entity_poly.pdbx_strand_id
1 'polypeptide(L)'
;MKPSFKFIFIVSLFLSVVLSIVLSVVLPIVMIGFVNWPIFLEGFVVSFMLSLVLSLVIPANLWGDKLAAALGAKPFSFPAHMISTAVVTLVLATLMSLAMVFYFLPAEARPFFIFSWLKAYPWVLLTIYVSALIFAPVGVAIAKKCCGAPSMAERGA
;
A
#
# COMPACT_ATOMS: atom_id res chain seq x y z
N MET A 1 -22.58 -6.92 -7.36
CA MET A 1 -21.93 -8.23 -7.16
C MET A 1 -20.55 -8.05 -6.54
N LYS A 2 -20.16 -8.89 -5.56
CA LYS A 2 -18.84 -8.83 -4.92
C LYS A 2 -17.75 -9.24 -5.93
N PRO A 3 -16.62 -8.52 -6.04
CA PRO A 3 -15.54 -8.92 -6.93
C PRO A 3 -15.03 -10.33 -6.56
N SER A 4 -14.67 -11.13 -7.57
CA SER A 4 -14.12 -12.48 -7.36
C SER A 4 -12.90 -12.43 -6.45
N PHE A 5 -12.77 -13.38 -5.51
CA PHE A 5 -11.64 -13.46 -4.59
C PHE A 5 -10.29 -13.41 -5.34
N LYS A 6 -10.19 -14.11 -6.48
CA LYS A 6 -9.00 -14.10 -7.35
C LYS A 6 -8.66 -12.69 -7.86
N PHE A 7 -9.66 -11.91 -8.24
CA PHE A 7 -9.47 -10.54 -8.71
C PHE A 7 -8.98 -9.63 -7.59
N ILE A 8 -9.60 -9.69 -6.40
CA ILE A 8 -9.18 -8.91 -5.23
C ILE A 8 -7.74 -9.28 -4.86
N PHE A 9 -7.43 -10.56 -4.83
CA PHE A 9 -6.10 -11.07 -4.49
C PHE A 9 -5.03 -10.57 -5.48
N ILE A 10 -5.28 -10.61 -6.79
CA ILE A 10 -4.31 -10.14 -7.80
C ILE A 10 -4.07 -8.62 -7.69
N VAL A 11 -5.13 -7.83 -7.50
CA VAL A 11 -4.99 -6.38 -7.31
C VAL A 11 -4.21 -6.08 -6.03
N SER A 12 -4.55 -6.74 -4.92
CA SER A 12 -3.84 -6.60 -3.65
C SER A 12 -2.37 -7.00 -3.79
N LEU A 13 -2.08 -8.11 -4.45
CA LEU A 13 -0.71 -8.59 -4.67
C LEU A 13 0.10 -7.62 -5.53
N PHE A 14 -0.47 -7.10 -6.61
CA PHE A 14 0.20 -6.09 -7.44
C PHE A 14 0.49 -4.80 -6.67
N LEU A 15 -0.50 -4.30 -5.91
CA LEU A 15 -0.30 -3.13 -5.07
C LEU A 15 0.74 -3.40 -3.99
N SER A 16 0.73 -4.56 -3.35
CA SER A 16 1.77 -4.97 -2.39
C SER A 16 3.16 -4.94 -3.01
N VAL A 17 3.34 -5.42 -4.25
CA VAL A 17 4.63 -5.33 -4.96
C VAL A 17 5.04 -3.87 -5.15
N VAL A 18 4.16 -3.02 -5.67
CA VAL A 18 4.45 -1.60 -5.91
C VAL A 18 4.81 -0.89 -4.61
N LEU A 19 4.02 -1.07 -3.56
CA LEU A 19 4.26 -0.45 -2.26
C LEU A 19 5.57 -0.92 -1.62
N SER A 20 5.93 -2.19 -1.82
CA SER A 20 7.18 -2.76 -1.33
C SER A 20 8.38 -2.15 -2.03
N ILE A 21 8.31 -1.96 -3.36
CA ILE A 21 9.35 -1.26 -4.15
C ILE A 21 9.50 0.19 -3.67
N VAL A 22 8.39 0.90 -3.45
CA VAL A 22 8.43 2.30 -3.00
C VAL A 22 9.06 2.38 -1.61
N LEU A 23 8.64 1.52 -0.68
CA LEU A 23 9.19 1.49 0.68
C LEU A 23 10.68 1.14 0.71
N SER A 24 11.11 0.15 -0.08
CA SER A 24 12.50 -0.28 -0.14
C SER A 24 13.44 0.74 -0.79
N VAL A 25 12.90 1.79 -1.42
CA VAL A 25 13.67 2.92 -1.94
C VAL A 25 13.57 4.12 -1.01
N VAL A 26 12.36 4.51 -0.60
CA VAL A 26 12.12 5.74 0.17
C VAL A 26 12.74 5.66 1.56
N LEU A 27 12.58 4.52 2.26
CA LEU A 27 13.10 4.39 3.62
C LEU A 27 14.63 4.47 3.69
N PRO A 28 15.40 3.72 2.89
CA PRO A 28 16.86 3.86 2.92
C PRO A 28 17.34 5.24 2.47
N ILE A 29 16.70 5.89 1.49
CA ILE A 29 17.05 7.26 1.10
C ILE A 29 16.86 8.22 2.29
N VAL A 30 15.73 8.13 2.99
CA VAL A 30 15.43 9.06 4.08
C VAL A 30 16.24 8.78 5.34
N MET A 31 16.56 7.50 5.61
CA MET A 31 17.21 7.08 6.85
C MET A 31 18.74 6.99 6.74
N ILE A 32 19.23 6.47 5.61
CA ILE A 32 20.64 6.15 5.37
C ILE A 32 21.26 7.15 4.39
N GLY A 33 20.44 7.80 3.55
CA GLY A 33 20.89 8.78 2.55
C GLY A 33 21.27 8.17 1.19
N PHE A 34 21.30 6.84 1.09
CA PHE A 34 21.62 6.12 -0.15
C PHE A 34 20.86 4.78 -0.24
N VAL A 35 20.74 4.26 -1.47
CA VAL A 35 20.18 2.94 -1.76
C VAL A 35 21.20 2.15 -2.57
N ASN A 36 21.61 1.00 -2.02
CA ASN A 36 22.39 0.00 -2.75
C ASN A 36 21.50 -1.19 -3.08
N TRP A 37 21.89 -1.98 -4.09
CA TRP A 37 21.14 -3.16 -4.52
C TRP A 37 20.83 -4.16 -3.39
N PRO A 38 21.77 -4.47 -2.46
CA PRO A 38 21.47 -5.38 -1.34
C PRO A 38 20.41 -4.82 -0.39
N ILE A 39 20.52 -3.53 -0.02
CA ILE A 39 19.59 -2.84 0.89
C ILE A 39 18.19 -2.79 0.28
N PHE A 40 18.12 -2.53 -1.04
CA PHE A 40 16.86 -2.55 -1.77
C PHE A 40 16.21 -3.93 -1.75
N LEU A 41 16.97 -5.00 -2.07
CA LEU A 41 16.43 -6.36 -2.10
C LEU A 41 15.97 -6.83 -0.73
N GLU A 42 16.75 -6.58 0.32
CA GLU A 42 16.40 -6.90 1.70
C GLU A 42 15.13 -6.15 2.13
N GLY A 43 15.09 -4.84 1.89
CA GLY A 43 13.90 -4.02 2.12
C GLY A 43 12.69 -4.48 1.32
N PHE A 44 12.88 -4.89 0.07
CA PHE A 44 11.80 -5.36 -0.78
C PHE A 44 11.21 -6.67 -0.25
N VAL A 45 12.05 -7.67 0.08
CA VAL A 45 11.58 -8.96 0.58
C VAL A 45 10.83 -8.78 1.91
N VAL A 46 11.38 -8.01 2.84
CA VAL A 46 10.75 -7.77 4.15
C VAL A 46 9.44 -7.00 4.01
N SER A 47 9.37 -5.97 3.15
CA SER A 47 8.14 -5.18 2.95
C SER A 47 7.09 -5.99 2.26
N PHE A 48 7.48 -6.80 1.28
CA PHE A 48 6.56 -7.64 0.54
C PHE A 48 5.92 -8.70 1.45
N MET A 49 6.71 -9.38 2.29
CA MET A 49 6.19 -10.33 3.27
C MET A 49 5.26 -9.65 4.28
N LEU A 50 5.65 -8.49 4.83
CA LEU A 50 4.81 -7.73 5.75
C LEU A 50 3.51 -7.28 5.07
N SER A 51 3.57 -6.80 3.83
CA SER A 51 2.42 -6.35 3.07
C SER A 51 1.43 -7.49 2.83
N LEU A 52 1.92 -8.67 2.47
CA LEU A 52 1.08 -9.85 2.27
C LEU A 52 0.39 -10.27 3.58
N VAL A 53 1.12 -10.36 4.68
CA VAL A 53 0.52 -10.71 5.99
C VAL A 53 -0.51 -9.68 6.42
N LEU A 54 -0.17 -8.39 6.36
CA LEU A 54 -1.05 -7.31 6.80
C LEU A 54 -2.28 -7.17 5.90
N SER A 55 -2.15 -7.34 4.59
CA SER A 55 -3.30 -7.29 3.67
C SER A 55 -4.27 -8.46 3.83
N LEU A 56 -3.79 -9.62 4.30
CA LEU A 56 -4.64 -10.77 4.63
C LEU A 56 -5.33 -10.65 5.99
N VAL A 57 -4.64 -10.06 6.98
CA VAL A 57 -5.16 -9.93 8.35
C VAL A 57 -6.06 -8.70 8.51
N ILE A 58 -5.69 -7.57 7.89
CA ILE A 58 -6.35 -6.29 8.09
C ILE A 58 -7.19 -5.96 6.85
N PRO A 59 -8.53 -5.92 6.97
CA PRO A 59 -9.41 -5.56 5.87
C PRO A 59 -9.48 -4.02 5.70
N ALA A 60 -8.32 -3.39 5.48
CA ALA A 60 -8.18 -1.93 5.39
C ALA A 60 -9.07 -1.33 4.28
N ASN A 61 -9.28 -2.08 3.20
CA ASN A 61 -10.16 -1.67 2.09
C ASN A 61 -11.62 -1.47 2.56
N LEU A 62 -12.11 -2.36 3.44
CA LEU A 62 -13.47 -2.24 3.98
C LEU A 62 -13.62 -1.03 4.90
N TRP A 63 -12.55 -0.66 5.61
CA TRP A 63 -12.56 0.52 6.47
C TRP A 63 -12.53 1.80 5.64
N GLY A 64 -11.73 1.84 4.58
CA GLY A 64 -11.70 2.95 3.62
C GLY A 64 -13.06 3.19 2.96
N ASP A 65 -13.71 2.12 2.50
CA ASP A 65 -15.02 2.22 1.85
C ASP A 65 -16.12 2.65 2.83
N LYS A 66 -16.07 2.19 4.09
CA LYS A 66 -16.99 2.64 5.15
C LYS A 66 -16.80 4.12 5.48
N LEU A 67 -15.55 4.60 5.53
CA LEU A 67 -15.29 6.01 5.80
C LEU A 67 -15.70 6.91 4.62
N ALA A 68 -15.43 6.48 3.39
CA ALA A 68 -15.88 7.18 2.19
C ALA A 68 -17.41 7.29 2.14
N ALA A 69 -18.12 6.22 2.50
CA ALA A 69 -19.57 6.23 2.62
C ALA A 69 -20.07 7.14 3.76
N ALA A 70 -19.40 7.14 4.92
CA ALA A 70 -19.73 8.01 6.06
C ALA A 70 -19.52 9.49 5.75
N LEU A 71 -18.54 9.83 4.90
CA LEU A 71 -18.27 11.20 4.43
C LEU A 71 -19.20 11.65 3.29
N GLY A 72 -20.20 10.84 2.93
CA GLY A 72 -21.18 11.18 1.88
C GLY A 72 -20.61 11.19 0.46
N ALA A 73 -19.41 10.63 0.26
CA ALA A 73 -18.82 10.54 -1.06
C ALA A 73 -19.63 9.56 -1.92
N LYS A 74 -20.04 9.98 -3.12
CA LYS A 74 -20.80 9.11 -4.02
C LYS A 74 -19.99 7.83 -4.30
N PRO A 75 -20.57 6.64 -4.15
CA PRO A 75 -19.89 5.40 -4.51
C PRO A 75 -19.43 5.48 -5.97
N PHE A 76 -18.21 5.03 -6.24
CA PHE A 76 -17.55 5.09 -7.56
C PHE A 76 -17.14 6.49 -8.07
N SER A 77 -17.16 7.52 -7.21
CA SER A 77 -16.56 8.82 -7.55
C SER A 77 -15.06 8.85 -7.28
N PHE A 78 -14.31 9.65 -8.04
CA PHE A 78 -12.89 9.91 -7.80
C PHE A 78 -12.56 10.30 -6.33
N PRO A 79 -13.31 11.21 -5.67
CA PRO A 79 -13.07 11.52 -4.25
C PRO A 79 -13.31 10.34 -3.31
N ALA A 80 -14.30 9.47 -3.56
CA ALA A 80 -14.48 8.26 -2.77
C ALA A 80 -13.26 7.32 -2.87
N HIS A 81 -12.67 7.21 -4.07
CA HIS A 81 -11.46 6.42 -4.28
C HIS A 81 -10.24 7.01 -3.57
N MET A 82 -10.08 8.34 -3.60
CA MET A 82 -9.01 9.03 -2.88
C MET A 82 -9.12 8.81 -1.36
N ILE A 83 -10.31 8.98 -0.79
CA ILE A 83 -10.55 8.80 0.64
C ILE A 83 -10.31 7.34 1.06
N SER A 84 -10.86 6.38 0.30
CA SER A 84 -10.65 4.96 0.61
C SER A 84 -9.17 4.59 0.52
N THR A 85 -8.48 5.06 -0.52
CA THR A 85 -7.02 4.86 -0.68
C THR A 85 -6.25 5.52 0.47
N ALA A 86 -6.64 6.73 0.91
CA ALA A 86 -5.98 7.43 2.01
C ALA A 86 -6.07 6.64 3.32
N VAL A 87 -7.22 6.05 3.63
CA VAL A 87 -7.40 5.21 4.82
C VAL A 87 -6.57 3.95 4.72
N VAL A 88 -6.60 3.27 3.56
CA VAL A 88 -5.81 2.06 3.33
C VAL A 88 -4.33 2.35 3.47
N THR A 89 -3.84 3.43 2.85
CA THR A 89 -2.45 3.85 2.95
C THR A 89 -2.11 4.26 4.37
N LEU A 90 -2.98 4.98 5.08
CA LEU A 90 -2.72 5.38 6.45
C LEU A 90 -2.63 4.18 7.39
N VAL A 91 -3.44 3.14 7.23
CA VAL A 91 -3.37 1.95 8.08
C VAL A 91 -2.18 1.07 7.71
N LEU A 92 -2.08 0.66 6.44
CA LEU A 92 -1.06 -0.28 6.00
C LEU A 92 0.33 0.35 5.96
N ALA A 93 0.48 1.58 5.43
CA ALA A 93 1.78 2.24 5.38
C ALA A 93 2.31 2.56 6.78
N THR A 94 1.45 2.94 7.74
CA THR A 94 1.87 3.19 9.12
C THR A 94 2.48 1.94 9.74
N LEU A 95 1.76 0.82 9.67
CA LEU A 95 2.24 -0.44 10.26
C LEU A 95 3.49 -0.96 9.56
N MET A 96 3.52 -0.92 8.22
CA MET A 96 4.67 -1.35 7.44
C MET A 96 5.90 -0.47 7.66
N SER A 97 5.72 0.86 7.65
CA SER A 97 6.83 1.81 7.82
C SER A 97 7.41 1.75 9.22
N LEU A 98 6.59 1.56 10.25
CA LEU A 98 7.06 1.42 11.62
C LEU A 98 7.88 0.15 11.81
N ALA A 99 7.38 -0.99 11.30
CA ALA A 99 8.12 -2.26 11.33
C ALA A 99 9.45 -2.16 10.56
N MET A 100 9.44 -1.49 9.40
CA MET A 100 10.62 -1.32 8.57
C MET A 100 11.67 -0.39 9.18
N VAL A 101 11.25 0.73 9.75
CA VAL A 101 12.18 1.64 10.42
C VAL A 101 12.89 0.93 11.57
N PHE A 102 12.16 0.13 12.35
CA PHE A 102 12.76 -0.68 13.41
C PHE A 102 13.76 -1.70 12.88
N TYR A 103 13.47 -2.31 11.72
CA TYR A 103 14.34 -3.28 11.06
C TYR A 103 15.63 -2.66 10.51
N PHE A 104 15.54 -1.50 9.84
CA PHE A 104 16.69 -0.83 9.22
C PHE A 104 17.58 -0.08 10.22
N LEU A 105 17.10 0.21 11.43
CA LEU A 105 17.90 0.89 12.44
C LEU A 105 18.93 -0.06 13.07
N PRO A 106 20.19 0.37 13.21
CA PRO A 106 21.18 -0.37 13.98
C PRO A 106 20.74 -0.52 15.44
N ALA A 107 21.21 -1.58 16.12
CA ALA A 107 20.78 -1.93 17.48
C ALA A 107 20.87 -0.77 18.48
N GLU A 108 21.91 0.05 18.34
CA GLU A 108 22.20 1.22 19.18
C GLU A 108 21.20 2.37 18.99
N ALA A 109 20.61 2.50 17.79
CA ALA A 109 19.66 3.55 17.44
C ALA A 109 18.19 3.12 17.59
N ARG A 110 17.92 1.83 17.84
CA ARG A 110 16.57 1.30 18.07
C ARG A 110 15.81 1.96 19.23
N PRO A 111 16.41 2.41 20.34
CA PRO A 111 15.67 3.14 21.38
C PRO A 111 15.02 4.44 20.88
N PHE A 112 15.57 5.04 19.81
CA PHE A 112 15.07 6.28 19.21
C PHE A 112 14.23 6.03 17.94
N PHE A 113 13.81 4.78 17.69
CA PHE A 113 13.15 4.42 16.43
C PHE A 113 11.89 5.23 16.12
N ILE A 114 11.12 5.61 17.15
CA ILE A 114 9.90 6.42 16.98
C ILE A 114 10.23 7.80 16.40
N PHE A 115 11.34 8.40 16.83
CA PHE A 115 11.74 9.72 16.34
C PHE A 115 12.22 9.64 14.89
N SER A 116 13.01 8.63 14.56
CA SER A 116 13.43 8.39 13.17
C SER A 116 12.25 8.03 12.27
N TRP A 117 11.29 7.27 12.79
CA TRP A 117 10.05 6.95 12.09
C TRP A 117 9.22 8.21 11.84
N LEU A 118 9.00 9.07 12.84
CA LEU A 118 8.26 10.33 12.67
C LEU A 118 8.88 11.24 11.61
N LYS A 119 10.21 11.25 11.47
CA LYS A 119 10.89 12.00 10.40
C LYS A 119 10.63 11.41 9.01
N ALA A 120 10.64 10.09 8.88
CA ALA A 120 10.42 9.41 7.61
C ALA A 120 8.93 9.30 7.24
N TYR A 121 8.05 9.31 8.23
CA TYR A 121 6.64 8.97 8.09
C TYR A 121 5.87 9.86 7.11
N PRO A 122 6.02 11.21 7.09
CA PRO A 122 5.35 12.05 6.09
C PRO A 122 5.75 11.71 4.65
N TRP A 123 7.04 11.43 4.42
CA TRP A 123 7.57 11.06 3.10
C TRP A 123 7.07 9.70 2.66
N VAL A 124 7.07 8.73 3.57
CA VAL A 124 6.59 7.37 3.32
C VAL A 124 5.09 7.38 3.01
N LEU A 125 4.29 8.09 3.82
CA LEU A 125 2.85 8.16 3.62
C LEU A 125 2.50 8.85 2.31
N LEU A 126 3.16 9.96 1.98
CA LEU A 126 2.94 10.68 0.72
C LEU A 126 3.32 9.82 -0.51
N THR A 127 4.50 9.20 -0.49
CA THR A 127 4.99 8.41 -1.63
C THR A 127 4.17 7.16 -1.88
N ILE A 128 3.75 6.47 -0.81
CA ILE A 128 2.85 5.31 -0.89
C ILE A 128 1.48 5.72 -1.38
N TYR A 129 0.92 6.82 -0.86
CA TYR A 129 -0.39 7.30 -1.28
C TYR A 129 -0.42 7.69 -2.76
N VAL A 130 0.56 8.49 -3.21
CA VAL A 130 0.67 8.91 -4.61
C VAL A 130 0.89 7.69 -5.52
N SER A 131 1.75 6.76 -5.11
CA SER A 131 2.00 5.54 -5.87
C SER A 131 0.76 4.65 -5.96
N ALA A 132 0.02 4.47 -4.86
CA ALA A 132 -1.23 3.72 -4.85
C ALA A 132 -2.27 4.33 -5.80
N LEU A 133 -2.43 5.66 -5.81
CA LEU A 133 -3.33 6.34 -6.72
C LEU A 133 -2.96 6.15 -8.20
N ILE A 134 -1.66 6.22 -8.53
CA ILE A 134 -1.16 6.09 -9.91
C ILE A 134 -1.24 4.64 -10.39
N PHE A 135 -0.88 3.67 -9.54
CA PHE A 135 -0.74 2.26 -9.93
C PHE A 135 -2.00 1.42 -9.68
N ALA A 136 -2.98 1.89 -8.90
CA ALA A 136 -4.29 1.24 -8.76
C ALA A 136 -4.97 0.91 -10.10
N PRO A 137 -5.10 1.82 -11.09
CA PRO A 137 -5.70 1.49 -12.38
C PRO A 137 -4.90 0.43 -13.15
N VAL A 138 -3.57 0.41 -13.00
CA VAL A 138 -2.70 -0.59 -13.63
C VAL A 138 -2.93 -1.97 -13.01
N GLY A 139 -3.01 -2.07 -11.68
CA GLY A 139 -3.31 -3.32 -10.97
C GLY A 139 -4.67 -3.90 -11.37
N VAL A 140 -5.68 -3.05 -11.50
CA VAL A 140 -7.02 -3.44 -12.00
C VAL A 140 -6.95 -3.94 -13.45
N ALA A 141 -6.18 -3.28 -14.32
CA ALA A 141 -6.01 -3.70 -15.70
C ALA A 141 -5.33 -5.07 -15.82
N ILE A 142 -4.30 -5.32 -15.00
CA ILE A 142 -3.62 -6.63 -14.92
C ILE A 142 -4.57 -7.70 -14.42
N ALA A 143 -5.31 -7.42 -13.32
CA ALA A 143 -6.27 -8.36 -12.77
C ALA A 143 -7.39 -8.71 -13.77
N LYS A 144 -7.85 -7.76 -14.58
CA LYS A 144 -8.80 -8.01 -15.67
C LYS A 144 -8.23 -8.93 -16.75
N LYS A 145 -6.96 -8.78 -17.10
CA LYS A 145 -6.29 -9.65 -18.09
C LYS A 145 -6.08 -11.07 -17.54
N CYS A 146 -5.69 -11.21 -16.28
CA CYS A 146 -5.38 -12.51 -15.67
C CYS A 146 -6.62 -13.31 -15.27
N CYS A 147 -7.71 -12.68 -14.83
CA CYS A 147 -8.92 -13.38 -14.42
C CYS A 147 -9.89 -13.71 -15.57
N GLY A 148 -9.63 -13.20 -16.79
CA GLY A 148 -10.68 -13.00 -17.77
C GLY A 148 -11.64 -11.92 -17.26
N ALA A 149 -11.89 -10.87 -18.05
CA ALA A 149 -12.73 -9.77 -17.60
C ALA A 149 -14.08 -10.30 -17.09
N PRO A 150 -14.63 -9.83 -15.95
CA PRO A 150 -16.09 -9.77 -15.87
C PRO A 150 -16.51 -8.92 -17.07
N SER A 151 -17.27 -9.53 -17.98
CA SER A 151 -17.60 -8.89 -19.25
C SER A 151 -18.19 -7.50 -18.97
N MET A 152 -17.81 -6.51 -19.76
CA MET A 152 -18.33 -5.14 -19.66
C MET A 152 -19.83 -5.04 -20.04
N ALA A 153 -20.56 -6.17 -20.11
CA ALA A 153 -22.00 -6.21 -20.34
C ALA A 153 -22.85 -6.00 -19.06
N GLU A 154 -22.25 -6.05 -17.86
CA GLU A 154 -22.99 -5.87 -16.59
C GLU A 154 -22.78 -4.49 -15.93
N ARG A 155 -22.26 -3.50 -16.68
CA ARG A 155 -22.09 -2.11 -16.20
C ARG A 155 -23.14 -1.14 -16.75
N GLY A 156 -24.21 -1.64 -17.36
CA GLY A 156 -25.32 -0.82 -17.85
C GLY A 156 -26.61 -1.62 -17.99
N ALA A 157 -27.35 -1.74 -16.89
CA ALA A 157 -28.80 -1.92 -16.83
C ALA A 157 -29.25 -1.52 -15.42
#